data_AF-A0A4Q9V492-F1
#
_entry.id   AF-A0A4Q9V492-F1
#
_cell.length_a   1.000
_cell.length_b   1.000
_cell.length_c   1.000
_cell.angle_alpha   90.00
_cell.angle_beta   90.00
_cell.angle_gamma   90.00
#
_symmetry.space_group_name_H-M   'P 1'
#
loop_
_entity.id
_entity.type
_entity.pdbx_description
1 polymer ?
#
loop_
_entity_poly.entity_id
_entity_poly.type
_entity_poly.pdbx_seq_one_letter_code
_entity_poly.pdbx_strand_id
1 'polypeptide(L)'
;MKARVGYYKELLLSVKKDIKEDLITYFNEIKYCEPSSDIQIIHLNSEEDIQKVYSGTGFYVILTGQRFSDNSSKFTYQGKNALYRGHCYSVKKRIMSHLANEQYNQTNSLYKVCLKVNPRENGVNIDQEPYKKWGWTVIVHKMKGSSKVMREQAEFAFDSVFGKPCKSREVNKS
;
A
#
# COMPACT_ATOMS: atom_id res chain seq x y z
N MET A 1 -5.86 -16.53 -33.74
CA MET A 1 -5.33 -15.77 -32.57
C MET A 1 -6.38 -14.97 -31.82
N LYS A 2 -7.24 -14.17 -32.48
CA LYS A 2 -8.29 -13.36 -31.82
C LYS A 2 -9.18 -14.14 -30.83
N ALA A 3 -9.67 -15.32 -31.24
CA ALA A 3 -10.47 -16.20 -30.37
C ALA A 3 -9.72 -16.66 -29.11
N ARG A 4 -8.43 -17.01 -29.24
CA ARG A 4 -7.57 -17.41 -28.09
C ARG A 4 -7.38 -16.25 -27.12
N VAL A 5 -7.15 -15.04 -27.63
CA VAL A 5 -7.03 -13.82 -26.81
C VAL A 5 -8.34 -13.55 -26.06
N GLY A 6 -9.49 -13.70 -26.74
CA GLY A 6 -10.80 -13.59 -26.11
C GLY A 6 -10.99 -14.58 -24.95
N TYR A 7 -10.70 -15.85 -25.19
CA TYR A 7 -10.77 -16.90 -24.17
C TYR A 7 -9.92 -16.58 -22.92
N TYR A 8 -8.64 -16.22 -23.12
CA TYR A 8 -7.77 -15.90 -21.99
C TYR A 8 -8.15 -14.61 -21.27
N LYS A 9 -8.80 -13.66 -21.96
CA LYS A 9 -9.33 -12.45 -21.34
C LYS A 9 -10.48 -12.79 -20.38
N GLU A 10 -11.44 -13.59 -20.82
CA GLU A 10 -12.56 -14.03 -19.97
C GLU A 10 -12.07 -14.86 -18.78
N LEU A 11 -11.14 -15.80 -19.02
CA LEU A 11 -10.55 -16.60 -17.95
C LEU A 11 -9.83 -15.70 -16.92
N LEU A 12 -9.06 -14.72 -17.37
CA LEU A 12 -8.37 -13.78 -16.48
C LEU A 12 -9.35 -12.90 -15.69
N LEU A 13 -10.49 -12.52 -16.28
CA LEU A 13 -11.54 -11.77 -15.59
C LEU A 13 -12.17 -12.60 -14.47
N SER A 14 -12.49 -13.87 -14.75
CA SER A 14 -13.00 -14.81 -13.73
C SER A 14 -12.00 -14.95 -12.59
N VAL A 15 -10.74 -15.27 -12.90
CA VAL A 15 -9.69 -15.46 -11.87
C VAL A 15 -9.48 -14.19 -11.04
N LYS A 16 -9.51 -13.00 -11.65
CA LYS A 16 -9.42 -11.73 -10.91
C LYS A 16 -10.58 -11.55 -9.94
N LYS A 17 -11.80 -11.90 -10.35
CA LYS A 17 -12.99 -11.82 -9.51
C LYS A 17 -12.85 -12.76 -8.31
N ASP A 18 -12.48 -14.01 -8.54
CA ASP A 18 -12.35 -15.02 -7.50
C ASP A 18 -11.28 -14.62 -6.46
N ILE A 19 -10.10 -14.16 -6.93
CA ILE A 19 -9.04 -13.66 -6.03
C ILE A 19 -9.53 -12.45 -5.22
N LYS A 20 -10.27 -11.54 -5.84
CA LYS A 20 -10.79 -10.35 -5.14
C LYS A 20 -11.79 -10.73 -4.05
N GLU A 21 -12.70 -11.65 -4.32
CA GLU A 21 -13.72 -12.12 -3.36
C GLU A 21 -13.09 -12.86 -2.17
N ASP A 22 -12.10 -13.71 -2.43
CA ASP A 22 -11.28 -14.34 -1.39
C ASP A 22 -10.57 -13.31 -0.52
N LEU A 23 -9.91 -12.32 -1.15
CA LEU A 23 -9.22 -11.26 -0.40
C LEU A 23 -10.17 -10.31 0.36
N ILE A 24 -11.40 -10.11 -0.12
CA ILE A 24 -12.44 -9.39 0.64
C ILE A 24 -12.76 -10.17 1.92
N THR A 25 -12.92 -11.48 1.82
CA THR A 25 -13.17 -12.35 2.98
C THR A 25 -12.01 -12.25 3.97
N TYR A 26 -10.77 -12.40 3.47
CA TYR A 26 -9.56 -12.22 4.27
C TYR A 26 -9.51 -10.87 5.01
N PHE A 27 -9.79 -9.75 4.33
CA PHE A 27 -9.77 -8.43 4.95
C PHE A 27 -10.89 -8.18 5.97
N ASN A 28 -12.02 -8.87 5.85
CA ASN A 28 -13.10 -8.81 6.84
C ASN A 28 -12.78 -9.63 8.11
N GLU A 29 -12.05 -10.73 7.95
CA GLU A 29 -11.78 -11.69 9.03
C GLU A 29 -10.48 -11.42 9.79
N ILE A 30 -9.53 -10.73 9.16
CA ILE A 30 -8.20 -10.51 9.72
C ILE A 30 -8.23 -9.70 11.03
N LYS A 31 -7.51 -10.20 12.03
CA LYS A 31 -7.37 -9.55 13.34
C LYS A 31 -5.95 -9.05 13.52
N TYR A 32 -5.75 -7.75 13.30
CA TYR A 32 -4.43 -7.11 13.41
C TYR A 32 -3.84 -7.06 14.84
N CYS A 33 -4.61 -7.46 15.86
CA CYS A 33 -4.11 -7.63 17.23
C CYS A 33 -3.48 -9.00 17.49
N GLU A 34 -3.70 -9.98 16.61
CA GLU A 34 -3.16 -11.33 16.76
C GLU A 34 -1.84 -11.46 15.97
N PRO A 35 -0.80 -12.14 16.52
CA PRO A 35 0.44 -12.37 15.79
C PRO A 35 0.20 -13.14 14.49
N SER A 36 0.85 -12.70 13.42
CA SER A 36 0.80 -13.37 12.11
C SER A 36 2.19 -13.34 11.46
N SER A 37 2.62 -14.48 10.91
CA SER A 37 3.84 -14.55 10.10
C SER A 37 3.71 -13.78 8.79
N ASP A 38 2.48 -13.63 8.29
CA ASP A 38 2.20 -13.04 6.98
C ASP A 38 1.96 -11.54 7.05
N ILE A 39 1.82 -10.99 8.26
CA ILE A 39 1.66 -9.56 8.49
C ILE A 39 2.89 -9.02 9.19
N GLN A 40 3.34 -7.83 8.79
CA GLN A 40 4.26 -7.05 9.61
C GLN A 40 3.60 -5.70 9.89
N ILE A 41 3.46 -5.37 11.17
CA ILE A 41 3.05 -4.04 11.62
C ILE A 41 4.29 -3.37 12.18
N ILE A 42 4.64 -2.19 11.67
CA ILE A 42 5.80 -1.45 12.11
C ILE A 42 5.45 0.01 12.33
N HIS A 43 5.83 0.54 13.50
CA HIS A 43 5.81 1.96 13.79
C HIS A 43 7.11 2.57 13.31
N LEU A 44 7.02 3.67 12.56
CA LEU A 44 8.18 4.37 12.01
C LEU A 44 8.31 5.70 12.73
N ASN A 45 9.36 5.83 13.54
CA ASN A 45 9.70 7.08 14.23
C ASN A 45 10.82 7.83 13.51
N SER A 46 11.62 7.13 12.71
CA SER A 46 12.64 7.71 11.85
C SER A 46 12.81 6.95 10.54
N GLU A 47 13.54 7.53 9.59
CA GLU A 47 13.88 6.89 8.32
C GLU A 47 14.70 5.60 8.51
N GLU A 48 15.47 5.48 9.59
CA GLU A 48 16.21 4.27 9.94
C GLU A 48 15.28 3.07 10.20
N ASP A 49 14.09 3.30 10.78
CA ASP A 49 13.12 2.24 11.03
C ASP A 49 12.64 1.56 9.73
N ILE A 50 12.72 2.25 8.59
CA ILE A 50 12.37 1.68 7.28
C ILE A 50 13.27 0.49 6.93
N GLN A 51 14.49 0.42 7.47
CA GLN A 51 15.38 -0.73 7.26
C GLN A 51 14.84 -2.03 7.86
N LYS A 52 13.92 -1.94 8.83
CA LYS A 52 13.26 -3.08 9.47
C LYS A 52 12.03 -3.57 8.68
N VAL A 53 11.57 -2.79 7.69
CA VAL A 53 10.42 -3.15 6.84
C VAL A 53 10.76 -4.37 5.97
N TYR A 54 9.78 -5.26 5.82
CA TYR A 54 9.87 -6.45 4.97
C TYR A 54 10.34 -6.12 3.55
N SER A 55 11.33 -6.88 3.08
CA SER A 55 11.86 -6.79 1.72
C SER A 55 11.36 -7.96 0.89
N GLY A 56 10.32 -7.71 0.10
CA GLY A 56 9.74 -8.68 -0.82
C GLY A 56 8.43 -8.19 -1.44
N THR A 57 7.76 -9.08 -2.15
CA THR A 57 6.45 -8.82 -2.78
C THR A 57 5.37 -8.70 -1.74
N GLY A 58 4.51 -7.68 -1.85
CA GLY A 58 3.45 -7.50 -0.87
C GLY A 58 2.48 -6.39 -1.22
N PHE A 59 1.45 -6.33 -0.38
CA PHE A 59 0.50 -5.24 -0.25
C PHE A 59 0.79 -4.51 1.06
N TYR A 60 0.68 -3.19 1.08
CA TYR A 60 0.95 -2.40 2.27
C TYR A 60 -0.04 -1.25 2.42
N VAL A 61 -0.25 -0.86 3.67
CA VAL A 61 -1.05 0.30 4.06
C VAL A 61 -0.18 1.20 4.92
N ILE A 62 -0.11 2.48 4.57
CA ILE A 62 0.54 3.53 5.35
C ILE A 62 -0.54 4.27 6.13
N LEU A 63 -0.39 4.30 7.45
CA LEU A 63 -1.27 5.00 8.37
C LEU A 63 -0.56 6.15 9.06
N THR A 64 -1.33 7.16 9.43
CA THR A 64 -0.87 8.33 10.19
C THR A 64 -1.92 8.78 11.20
N GLY A 65 -1.47 9.42 12.28
CA GLY A 65 -2.34 10.16 13.21
C GLY A 65 -2.90 11.46 12.62
N GLN A 66 -2.30 11.99 11.55
CA GLN A 66 -2.81 13.17 10.86
C GLN A 66 -4.18 12.87 10.22
N ARG A 67 -5.15 13.75 10.43
CA ARG A 67 -6.49 13.62 9.85
C ARG A 67 -6.61 14.42 8.55
N PHE A 68 -7.36 13.86 7.61
CA PHE A 68 -7.68 14.45 6.33
C PHE A 68 -9.19 14.39 6.12
N SER A 69 -9.82 15.54 5.87
CA SER A 69 -11.28 15.64 5.74
C SER A 69 -11.83 14.93 4.50
N ASP A 70 -11.00 14.74 3.47
CA ASP A 70 -11.32 14.04 2.22
C ASP A 70 -11.06 12.52 2.30
N ASN A 71 -10.70 11.98 3.47
CA ASN A 71 -10.40 10.57 3.60
C ASN A 71 -11.66 9.69 3.71
N SER A 72 -11.99 9.01 2.62
CA SER A 72 -13.11 8.06 2.59
C SER A 72 -12.79 6.71 3.20
N SER A 73 -11.51 6.40 3.45
CA SER A 73 -11.12 5.12 4.03
C SER A 73 -11.48 5.06 5.51
N LYS A 74 -12.16 3.98 5.89
CA LYS A 74 -12.56 3.66 7.26
C LYS A 74 -11.53 2.79 7.98
N PHE A 75 -10.46 2.37 7.30
CA PHE A 75 -9.43 1.55 7.92
C PHE A 75 -8.65 2.35 8.96
N THR A 76 -8.71 1.90 10.21
CA THR A 76 -7.96 2.49 11.31
C THR A 76 -7.23 1.42 12.10
N TYR A 77 -6.04 1.75 12.60
CA TYR A 77 -5.29 0.88 13.51
C TYR A 77 -4.63 1.74 14.58
N GLN A 78 -4.89 1.42 15.86
CA GLN A 78 -4.36 2.14 17.03
C GLN A 78 -4.50 3.68 16.92
N GLY A 79 -5.69 4.16 16.57
CA GLY A 79 -6.00 5.59 16.45
C GLY A 79 -5.44 6.29 15.21
N LYS A 80 -4.75 5.58 14.32
CA LYS A 80 -4.23 6.10 13.05
C LYS A 80 -5.13 5.69 11.88
N ASN A 81 -5.26 6.57 10.89
CA ASN A 81 -6.09 6.34 9.71
C ASN A 81 -5.23 5.93 8.51
N ALA A 82 -5.76 5.05 7.65
CA ALA A 82 -5.12 4.75 6.38
C ALA A 82 -5.02 6.01 5.51
N LEU A 83 -3.81 6.37 5.12
CA LEU A 83 -3.53 7.49 4.21
C LEU A 83 -3.28 7.01 2.78
N TYR A 84 -2.63 5.84 2.66
CA TYR A 84 -2.20 5.27 1.40
C TYR A 84 -2.23 3.76 1.45
N ARG A 85 -2.62 3.12 0.34
CA ARG A 85 -2.46 1.70 0.10
C ARG A 85 -1.75 1.45 -1.22
N GLY A 86 -0.92 0.42 -1.28
CA GLY A 86 -0.10 0.12 -2.44
C GLY A 86 0.25 -1.34 -2.54
N HIS A 87 0.52 -1.81 -3.76
CA HIS A 87 1.25 -3.05 -3.98
C HIS A 87 2.58 -2.84 -4.68
N CYS A 88 3.52 -3.77 -4.50
CA CYS A 88 4.80 -3.71 -5.20
C CYS A 88 5.57 -5.04 -5.16
N TYR A 89 6.67 -5.08 -5.92
CA TYR A 89 7.62 -6.19 -5.88
C TYR A 89 8.60 -6.11 -4.69
N SER A 90 8.89 -4.91 -4.20
CA SER A 90 9.76 -4.69 -3.04
C SER A 90 9.13 -3.64 -2.11
N VAL A 91 8.47 -4.13 -1.05
CA VAL A 91 7.79 -3.28 -0.06
C VAL A 91 8.74 -2.28 0.58
N LYS A 92 9.89 -2.72 1.11
CA LYS A 92 10.90 -1.82 1.68
C LYS A 92 11.27 -0.65 0.75
N LYS A 93 11.68 -0.93 -0.50
CA LYS A 93 12.03 0.14 -1.46
C LYS A 93 10.87 1.08 -1.72
N ARG A 94 9.65 0.54 -1.73
CA ARG A 94 8.45 1.31 -1.98
C ARG A 94 8.10 2.23 -0.80
N ILE A 95 8.14 1.72 0.43
CA ILE A 95 7.97 2.52 1.64
C ILE A 95 9.03 3.63 1.72
N MET A 96 10.29 3.32 1.40
CA MET A 96 11.36 4.32 1.31
C MET A 96 11.02 5.43 0.31
N SER A 97 10.52 5.10 -0.88
CA SER A 97 10.09 6.11 -1.86
C SER A 97 8.92 6.99 -1.39
N HIS A 98 8.12 6.50 -0.44
CA HIS A 98 6.99 7.22 0.14
C HIS A 98 7.39 8.08 1.33
N LEU A 99 8.26 7.58 2.21
CA LEU A 99 8.47 8.11 3.57
C LEU A 99 9.91 8.58 3.86
N ALA A 100 10.85 8.34 2.95
CA ALA A 100 12.23 8.83 3.02
C ALA A 100 12.67 9.25 1.60
N ASN A 101 11.94 10.19 1.01
CA ASN A 101 12.05 10.49 -0.41
C ASN A 101 13.44 11.02 -0.81
N GLU A 102 14.04 11.87 0.02
CA GLU A 102 15.39 12.39 -0.22
C GLU A 102 16.43 11.26 -0.23
N GLN A 103 16.44 10.40 0.80
CA GLN A 103 17.32 9.23 0.87
C GLN A 103 17.08 8.27 -0.31
N TYR A 104 15.81 8.09 -0.71
CA TYR A 104 15.46 7.26 -1.86
C TYR A 104 16.03 7.81 -3.17
N ASN A 105 15.91 9.12 -3.40
CA ASN A 105 16.35 9.77 -4.65
C ASN A 105 17.88 9.88 -4.75
N GLN A 106 18.61 9.94 -3.64
CA GLN A 106 20.07 9.86 -3.64
C GLN A 106 20.59 8.56 -4.26
N THR A 107 19.80 7.48 -4.16
CA THR A 107 20.19 6.13 -4.60
C THR A 107 19.44 5.66 -5.85
N ASN A 108 18.34 6.31 -6.25
CA ASN A 108 17.49 5.89 -7.37
C ASN A 108 16.93 7.10 -8.11
N SER A 109 17.24 7.25 -9.40
CA SER A 109 17.02 8.51 -10.12
C SER A 109 15.64 8.74 -10.76
N LEU A 110 14.65 7.84 -10.69
CA LEU A 110 13.54 7.88 -11.67
C LEU A 110 12.11 7.48 -11.22
N TYR A 111 11.85 7.16 -9.95
CA TYR A 111 10.51 6.70 -9.55
C TYR A 111 9.53 7.84 -9.24
N LYS A 112 8.63 8.14 -10.19
CA LYS A 112 7.60 9.21 -10.08
C LYS A 112 6.32 8.81 -9.33
N VAL A 113 6.17 7.53 -8.99
CA VAL A 113 4.96 7.02 -8.32
C VAL A 113 5.26 6.91 -6.83
N CYS A 114 4.84 7.88 -6.05
CA CYS A 114 5.05 7.94 -4.59
C CYS A 114 3.84 8.60 -3.92
N LEU A 115 3.93 8.77 -2.60
CA LEU A 115 2.84 9.29 -1.77
C LEU A 115 2.78 10.78 -2.06
N LYS A 116 1.61 11.31 -2.41
CA LYS A 116 1.45 12.73 -2.66
C LYS A 116 0.51 13.31 -1.61
N VAL A 117 1.06 13.70 -0.48
CA VAL A 117 0.30 14.42 0.55
C VAL A 117 -0.17 15.75 -0.04
N ASN A 118 0.78 16.51 -0.61
CA ASN A 118 0.53 17.69 -1.42
C ASN A 118 0.65 17.35 -2.91
N PRO A 119 -0.17 17.92 -3.81
CA PRO A 119 -0.12 17.62 -5.24
C PRO A 119 1.24 17.89 -5.90
N ARG A 120 2.02 18.82 -5.35
CA ARG A 120 3.33 19.27 -5.85
C ARG A 120 4.50 18.47 -5.25
N GLU A 121 4.25 17.65 -4.23
CA GLU A 121 5.29 16.90 -3.53
C GLU A 121 5.25 15.42 -3.91
N ASN A 122 6.44 14.85 -4.04
CA ASN A 122 6.64 13.44 -4.36
C ASN A 122 7.24 12.78 -3.11
N GLY A 123 6.46 11.93 -2.45
CA GLY A 123 6.86 11.36 -1.16
C GLY A 123 6.90 12.41 -0.06
N VAL A 124 7.28 11.95 1.12
CA VAL A 124 7.59 12.77 2.29
C VAL A 124 8.91 12.27 2.89
N ASN A 125 9.47 13.04 3.83
CA ASN A 125 10.58 12.62 4.67
C ASN A 125 10.06 12.61 6.11
N ILE A 126 9.92 11.44 6.72
CA ILE A 126 9.26 11.32 8.04
C ILE A 126 10.08 11.93 9.17
N ASP A 127 11.38 12.19 8.96
CA ASP A 127 12.23 12.87 9.93
C ASP A 127 12.14 14.41 9.87
N GLN A 128 11.44 14.96 8.87
CA GLN A 128 11.33 16.40 8.63
C GLN A 128 9.94 16.93 9.01
N GLU A 129 9.87 18.21 9.39
CA GLU A 129 8.59 18.88 9.64
C GLU A 129 7.82 19.11 8.32
N PRO A 130 6.47 19.06 8.32
CA PRO A 130 5.61 18.76 9.47
C PRO A 130 5.44 17.25 9.75
N TYR A 131 5.96 16.39 8.88
CA TYR A 131 5.71 14.95 8.85
C TYR A 131 6.22 14.19 10.08
N LYS A 132 7.25 14.71 10.75
CA LYS A 132 7.79 14.16 11.99
C LYS A 132 6.75 13.95 13.09
N LYS A 133 5.75 14.83 13.17
CA LYS A 133 4.72 14.80 14.22
C LYS A 133 3.52 13.93 13.88
N TRP A 134 3.48 13.36 12.67
CA TRP A 134 2.28 12.72 12.14
C TRP A 134 2.09 11.30 12.67
N GLY A 135 3.14 10.69 13.24
CA GLY A 135 3.11 9.35 13.82
C GLY A 135 2.79 8.28 12.77
N TRP A 136 3.81 7.61 12.25
CA TRP A 136 3.66 6.72 11.10
C TRP A 136 3.53 5.27 11.52
N THR A 137 2.69 4.53 10.81
CA THR A 137 2.60 3.07 10.95
C THR A 137 2.40 2.45 9.59
N VAL A 138 3.15 1.40 9.31
CA VAL A 138 3.02 0.63 8.08
C VAL A 138 2.57 -0.77 8.43
N ILE A 139 1.51 -1.21 7.78
CA ILE A 139 1.04 -2.60 7.83
C ILE A 139 1.39 -3.22 6.48
N VAL A 140 2.15 -4.32 6.51
CA VAL A 140 2.56 -5.07 5.33
C VAL A 140 1.92 -6.44 5.37
N HIS A 141 1.15 -6.76 4.33
CA HIS A 141 0.73 -8.12 4.02
C HIS A 141 1.79 -8.72 3.08
N LYS A 142 2.58 -9.66 3.62
CA LYS A 142 3.66 -10.34 2.89
C LYS A 142 3.01 -11.31 1.92
N MET A 143 3.24 -11.11 0.62
CA MET A 143 2.65 -11.92 -0.44
C MET A 143 3.76 -12.59 -1.25
N LYS A 144 4.63 -13.36 -0.58
CA LYS A 144 5.76 -14.05 -1.23
C LYS A 144 5.23 -15.01 -2.29
N GLY A 145 5.80 -14.96 -3.50
CA GLY A 145 5.36 -15.81 -4.62
C GLY A 145 4.10 -15.32 -5.34
N SER A 146 3.49 -14.22 -4.90
CA SER A 146 2.32 -13.66 -5.59
C SER A 146 2.65 -13.11 -6.97
N SER A 147 1.68 -13.18 -7.88
CA SER A 147 1.71 -12.46 -9.15
C SER A 147 1.33 -10.99 -8.97
N LYS A 148 1.62 -10.14 -9.98
CA LYS A 148 1.14 -8.74 -9.97
C LYS A 148 -0.39 -8.69 -9.89
N VAL A 149 -1.07 -9.56 -10.63
CA VAL A 149 -2.54 -9.63 -10.69
C VAL A 149 -3.13 -9.86 -9.29
N MET A 150 -2.57 -10.80 -8.52
CA MET A 150 -3.01 -11.07 -7.15
C MET A 150 -2.88 -9.84 -6.26
N ARG A 151 -1.76 -9.12 -6.35
CA ARG A 151 -1.53 -7.93 -5.51
C ARG A 151 -2.39 -6.73 -5.94
N GLU A 152 -2.69 -6.60 -7.23
CA GLU A 152 -3.68 -5.63 -7.72
C GLU A 152 -5.08 -5.96 -7.17
N GLN A 153 -5.44 -7.24 -7.06
CA GLN A 153 -6.71 -7.62 -6.44
C GLN A 153 -6.74 -7.34 -4.93
N ALA A 154 -5.62 -7.44 -4.22
CA ALA A 154 -5.53 -7.05 -2.80
C ALA A 154 -5.87 -5.56 -2.61
N GLU A 155 -5.42 -4.70 -3.52
CA GLU A 155 -5.77 -3.29 -3.53
C GLU A 155 -7.27 -3.05 -3.75
N PHE A 156 -7.89 -3.73 -4.72
CA PHE A 156 -9.32 -3.61 -4.98
C PHE A 156 -10.19 -4.21 -3.86
N ALA A 157 -9.74 -5.31 -3.25
CA ALA A 157 -10.40 -5.93 -2.11
C ALA A 157 -10.35 -5.00 -0.90
N PHE A 158 -9.17 -4.42 -0.58
CA PHE A 158 -9.03 -3.43 0.48
C PHE A 158 -9.97 -2.25 0.28
N ASP A 159 -10.02 -1.69 -0.94
CA ASP A 159 -10.92 -0.57 -1.25
C ASP A 159 -12.40 -0.95 -1.09
N SER A 160 -12.76 -2.21 -1.37
CA SER A 160 -14.15 -2.67 -1.24
C SER A 160 -14.57 -2.82 0.22
N VAL A 161 -13.65 -3.24 1.10
CA VAL A 161 -13.93 -3.43 2.53
C VAL A 161 -13.85 -2.10 3.29
N PHE A 162 -12.79 -1.33 3.05
CA PHE A 162 -12.47 -0.18 3.89
C PHE A 162 -12.66 1.16 3.20
N GLY A 163 -12.86 1.21 1.88
CA GLY A 163 -12.81 2.44 1.12
C GLY A 163 -11.37 2.90 0.83
N LYS A 164 -11.22 3.65 -0.26
CA LYS A 164 -9.91 4.07 -0.79
C LYS A 164 -9.29 5.18 0.06
N PRO A 165 -8.03 5.04 0.53
CA PRO A 165 -7.34 6.10 1.25
C PRO A 165 -7.09 7.32 0.36
N CYS A 166 -7.32 8.54 0.88
CA CYS A 166 -7.36 9.76 0.05
C CYS A 166 -6.07 10.09 -0.72
N LYS A 167 -4.91 9.59 -0.28
CA LYS A 167 -3.63 9.83 -0.98
C LYS A 167 -3.21 8.69 -1.90
N SER A 168 -4.02 7.64 -2.01
CA SER A 168 -3.84 6.55 -2.99
C SER A 168 -4.30 7.00 -4.37
N ARG A 169 -3.48 7.74 -5.10
CA ARG A 169 -3.82 8.20 -6.46
C ARG A 169 -3.47 7.14 -7.49
N GLU A 170 -4.45 6.73 -8.28
CA GLU A 170 -4.20 6.01 -9.52
C GLU A 170 -4.05 7.05 -10.63
N VAL A 171 -3.06 6.87 -11.50
CA VAL A 171 -3.05 7.60 -12.76
C VAL A 171 -4.15 6.96 -13.58
N ASN A 172 -5.28 7.65 -13.75
CA ASN A 172 -6.26 7.27 -14.77
C ASN A 172 -5.48 7.22 -16.08
N LYS A 173 -5.16 6.01 -16.55
CA LYS A 173 -4.74 5.82 -17.93
C LYS A 173 -6.01 5.95 -18.75
N SER A 174 -6.30 7.20 -19.14
CA SER A 174 -7.17 7.52 -20.27
C SER A 174 -6.70 6.75 -21.50
#